data_AF-A0A929TRF5-F1
#
_entry.id   AF-A0A929TRF5-F1
#
_cell.length_a   1.000
_cell.length_b   1.000
_cell.length_c   1.000
_cell.angle_alpha   90.00
_cell.angle_beta   90.00
_cell.angle_gamma   90.00
#
_symmetry.space_group_name_H-M   'P 1'
#
loop_
_entity.id
_entity.type
_entity.pdbx_description
1 polymer ?
#
loop_
_entity_poly.entity_id
_entity_poly.type
_entity_poly.pdbx_seq_one_letter_code
_entity_poly.pdbx_strand_id
1 'polypeptide(L)'
;MEKQDITWGSFSSYRNEIYGISIISIMIFHFSENVVQADLHGSIRLLFGLYYDWVRSIGVEIFLFLSGMGIWFSLSGHYEGYLSFLQKRVNRLLLPYFLVGIPLWFLKDLVISASGWKQFLMDLSFLSFFLQGKKTLWFILLIFLLYLISPPLFQILTFKEDLAIPVGRVLFLLLLIIEISLCVWLQNVHPVFFKRTEIALLRIPAYLSGMYCGKWIQEKKAFHFSFFVLCLSGILLHYISLSNDSPFFRLGNLFYGLFFLFVMVGLLSLTEGIHNASGAPRRSQALFSFTKGIHPLQSVGGFSLELYMIHVSLRSLLIQMGYHTYLWYNYLFCILLSIPLSLLLHRITTRLTLHLTRKTSS
;
A
#
# COMPACT_ATOMS: atom_id res chain seq x y z
N MET A 1 17.19 -19.86 24.57
CA MET A 1 16.57 -19.09 23.49
C MET A 1 15.25 -18.56 24.01
N GLU A 2 15.18 -17.28 24.35
CA GLU A 2 13.89 -16.65 24.65
C GLU A 2 13.14 -16.51 23.32
N LYS A 3 12.06 -17.28 23.15
CA LYS A 3 11.24 -17.23 21.94
C LYS A 3 10.53 -15.88 21.98
N GLN A 4 10.92 -14.95 21.12
CA GLN A 4 10.23 -13.67 21.06
C GLN A 4 8.84 -13.92 20.47
N ASP A 5 7.81 -13.92 21.32
CA ASP A 5 6.46 -14.21 20.88
C ASP A 5 5.98 -13.14 19.89
N ILE A 6 5.46 -13.58 18.74
CA ILE A 6 4.93 -12.69 17.71
C ILE A 6 3.62 -12.11 18.25
N THR A 7 3.58 -10.79 18.41
CA THR A 7 2.41 -10.04 18.89
C THR A 7 1.93 -9.07 17.82
N TRP A 8 0.79 -8.43 18.06
CA TRP A 8 0.34 -7.31 17.22
C TRP A 8 1.39 -6.21 17.09
N GLY A 9 2.21 -5.99 18.13
CA GLY A 9 3.28 -5.00 18.13
C GLY A 9 4.36 -5.26 17.08
N SER A 10 4.56 -6.52 16.69
CA SER A 10 5.55 -6.91 15.69
C SER A 10 5.28 -6.29 14.31
N PHE A 11 4.01 -6.00 13.97
CA PHE A 11 3.66 -5.29 12.73
C PHE A 11 4.22 -3.87 12.70
N SER A 12 4.29 -3.20 13.85
CA SER A 12 4.89 -1.88 13.96
C SER A 12 6.42 -1.95 14.03
N SER A 13 6.99 -2.97 14.68
CA SER A 13 8.44 -3.14 14.81
C SER A 13 9.12 -3.29 13.45
N TYR A 14 8.56 -4.09 12.55
CA TYR A 14 9.11 -4.36 11.22
C TYR A 14 8.46 -3.51 10.11
N ARG A 15 7.84 -2.36 10.44
CA ARG A 15 6.98 -1.66 9.46
C ARG A 15 7.72 -1.30 8.17
N ASN A 16 8.98 -0.90 8.27
CA ASN A 16 9.73 -0.41 7.11
C ASN A 16 10.11 -1.58 6.20
N GLU A 17 10.54 -2.68 6.79
CA GLU A 17 10.83 -3.94 6.11
C GLU A 17 9.58 -4.44 5.39
N ILE A 18 8.42 -4.41 6.04
CA ILE A 18 7.14 -4.81 5.45
C ILE A 18 6.75 -3.86 4.31
N TYR A 19 6.90 -2.53 4.46
CA TYR A 19 6.69 -1.59 3.36
C TYR A 19 7.61 -1.90 2.17
N GLY A 20 8.88 -2.25 2.44
CA GLY A 20 9.86 -2.64 1.43
C GLY A 20 9.46 -3.91 0.67
N ILE A 21 9.05 -4.96 1.39
CA ILE A 21 8.54 -6.21 0.79
C ILE A 21 7.27 -5.91 -0.03
N SER A 22 6.38 -5.07 0.49
CA SER A 22 5.11 -4.73 -0.16
C SER A 22 5.31 -4.01 -1.49
N ILE A 23 6.22 -3.02 -1.55
CA ILE A 23 6.49 -2.31 -2.81
C ILE A 23 7.17 -3.21 -3.84
N ILE A 24 8.11 -4.06 -3.42
CA ILE A 24 8.72 -5.06 -4.30
C ILE A 24 7.64 -6.02 -4.83
N SER A 25 6.72 -6.46 -3.96
CA SER A 25 5.58 -7.30 -4.36
C SER A 25 4.69 -6.63 -5.40
N ILE A 26 4.38 -5.34 -5.24
CA ILE A 26 3.61 -4.57 -6.23
C ILE A 26 4.36 -4.49 -7.58
N MET A 27 5.68 -4.29 -7.55
CA MET A 27 6.50 -4.25 -8.77
C MET A 27 6.53 -5.62 -9.47
N ILE A 28 6.61 -6.73 -8.73
CA ILE A 28 6.52 -8.07 -9.32
C ILE A 28 5.11 -8.30 -9.89
N PHE A 29 4.07 -7.90 -9.16
CA PHE A 29 2.69 -8.00 -9.60
C PHE A 29 2.43 -7.30 -10.93
N HIS A 30 2.93 -6.07 -11.11
CA HIS A 30 2.77 -5.35 -12.38
C HIS A 30 3.44 -6.06 -13.57
N PHE A 31 4.57 -6.74 -13.34
CA PHE A 31 5.21 -7.56 -14.38
C PHE A 31 4.37 -8.80 -14.67
N SER A 32 3.97 -9.52 -13.62
CA SER A 32 3.08 -10.68 -13.68
C SER A 32 1.79 -10.36 -14.44
N GLU A 33 1.16 -9.22 -14.15
CA GLU A 33 -0.03 -8.74 -14.86
C GLU A 33 0.26 -8.57 -16.36
N ASN A 34 1.38 -7.96 -16.74
CA ASN A 34 1.74 -7.80 -18.15
C ASN A 34 2.01 -9.15 -18.84
N VAL A 35 2.71 -10.07 -18.19
CA VAL A 35 2.98 -11.43 -18.69
C VAL A 35 1.68 -12.22 -18.86
N VAL A 36 0.75 -12.08 -17.91
CA VAL A 36 -0.54 -12.77 -17.94
C VAL A 36 -1.42 -12.23 -19.07
N GLN A 37 -1.50 -10.91 -19.23
CA GLN A 37 -2.27 -10.25 -20.28
C GLN A 37 -1.72 -10.47 -21.69
N ALA A 38 -0.41 -10.64 -21.84
CA ALA A 38 0.24 -10.90 -23.12
C ALA A 38 0.15 -12.36 -23.58
N ASP A 39 -0.50 -13.23 -22.80
CA ASP A 39 -0.70 -14.67 -23.07
C ASP A 39 0.57 -15.43 -23.49
N LEU A 40 1.71 -15.09 -22.89
CA LEU A 40 2.98 -15.74 -23.18
C LEU A 40 2.95 -17.21 -22.73
N HIS A 41 3.58 -18.11 -23.49
CA HIS A 41 3.78 -19.50 -23.09
C HIS A 41 5.22 -19.74 -22.59
N GLY A 42 5.39 -20.66 -21.65
CA GLY A 42 6.70 -21.11 -21.16
C GLY A 42 6.91 -20.95 -19.64
N SER A 43 8.15 -21.20 -19.19
CA SER A 43 8.53 -21.20 -17.77
C SER A 43 8.32 -19.86 -17.08
N ILE A 44 8.50 -18.75 -17.80
CA ILE A 44 8.23 -17.39 -17.31
C ILE A 44 6.74 -17.23 -17.00
N ARG A 45 5.84 -17.69 -17.88
CA ARG A 45 4.39 -17.65 -17.61
C ARG A 45 4.01 -18.50 -16.42
N LEU A 46 4.62 -19.68 -16.25
CA LEU A 46 4.33 -20.53 -15.10
C LEU A 46 4.67 -19.81 -13.78
N LEU A 47 5.88 -19.29 -13.65
CA LEU A 47 6.33 -18.62 -12.41
C LEU A 47 5.53 -17.35 -12.13
N PHE A 48 5.39 -16.47 -13.12
CA PHE A 48 4.73 -15.18 -12.92
C PHE A 48 3.20 -15.28 -12.95
N GLY A 49 2.64 -16.34 -13.55
CA GLY A 49 1.23 -16.72 -13.44
C GLY A 49 0.90 -17.21 -12.04
N LEU A 50 1.70 -18.11 -11.45
CA LEU A 50 1.54 -18.51 -10.05
C LEU A 50 1.60 -17.32 -9.10
N TYR A 51 2.52 -16.38 -9.34
CA TYR A 51 2.56 -15.13 -8.57
C TYR A 51 1.31 -14.28 -8.78
N TYR A 52 0.85 -14.11 -10.02
CA TYR A 52 -0.35 -13.35 -10.35
C TYR A 52 -1.60 -13.92 -9.66
N ASP A 53 -1.71 -15.24 -9.60
CA ASP A 53 -2.86 -15.94 -9.02
C ASP A 53 -2.83 -15.88 -7.49
N TRP A 54 -1.72 -16.32 -6.87
CA TRP A 54 -1.62 -16.52 -5.43
C TRP A 54 -1.16 -15.30 -4.63
N VAL A 55 -0.31 -14.44 -5.18
CA VAL A 55 0.15 -13.23 -4.46
C VAL A 55 -0.60 -12.00 -4.96
N ARG A 56 -0.83 -11.94 -6.28
CA ARG A 56 -1.59 -10.89 -6.95
C ARG A 56 -1.18 -9.51 -6.44
N SER A 57 -2.15 -8.68 -6.08
CA SER A 57 -1.94 -7.32 -5.63
C SER A 57 -1.79 -7.19 -4.11
N ILE A 58 -1.60 -8.27 -3.34
CA ILE A 58 -1.66 -8.27 -1.85
C ILE A 58 -0.76 -7.20 -1.20
N GLY A 59 0.35 -6.85 -1.85
CA GLY A 59 1.19 -5.73 -1.41
C GLY A 59 0.42 -4.42 -1.24
N VAL A 60 -0.64 -4.17 -2.01
CA VAL A 60 -1.51 -2.98 -1.87
C VAL A 60 -2.36 -3.06 -0.60
N GLU A 61 -2.95 -4.22 -0.30
CA GLU A 61 -3.71 -4.45 0.93
C GLU A 61 -2.82 -4.25 2.17
N ILE A 62 -1.57 -4.76 2.13
CA ILE A 62 -0.59 -4.53 3.21
C ILE A 62 -0.23 -3.04 3.31
N PHE A 63 0.01 -2.35 2.20
CA PHE A 63 0.35 -0.93 2.19
C PHE A 63 -0.76 -0.08 2.83
N LEU A 64 -2.03 -0.39 2.51
CA LEU A 64 -3.19 0.28 3.09
C LEU A 64 -3.35 -0.02 4.57
N PHE A 65 -3.21 -1.28 4.97
CA PHE A 65 -3.23 -1.68 6.38
C PHE A 65 -2.19 -0.92 7.21
N LEU A 66 -0.93 -0.91 6.76
CA LEU A 66 0.14 -0.17 7.42
C LEU A 66 -0.11 1.35 7.43
N SER A 67 -0.73 1.88 6.38
CA SER A 67 -1.09 3.29 6.31
C SER A 67 -2.17 3.66 7.33
N GLY A 68 -3.18 2.81 7.53
CA GLY A 68 -4.19 2.97 8.57
C GLY A 68 -3.62 2.85 9.98
N MET A 69 -2.77 1.84 10.20
CA MET A 69 -2.00 1.68 11.45
C MET A 69 -1.17 2.92 11.75
N GLY A 70 -0.41 3.44 10.78
CA GLY A 70 0.43 4.62 10.96
C GLY A 70 -0.35 5.91 11.25
N ILE A 71 -1.65 5.94 10.93
CA ILE A 71 -2.54 7.05 11.21
C ILE A 71 -3.10 6.96 12.62
N TRP A 72 -3.42 5.75 13.11
CA TRP A 72 -3.70 5.52 14.54
C TRP A 72 -2.58 6.11 15.42
N PHE A 73 -1.32 5.72 15.20
CA PHE A 73 -0.18 6.24 15.97
C PHE A 73 -0.01 7.75 15.87
N SER A 74 -0.35 8.33 14.71
CA SER A 74 -0.28 9.78 14.50
C SER A 74 -1.30 10.54 15.33
N LEU A 75 -2.51 9.99 15.46
CA LEU A 75 -3.65 10.65 16.11
C LEU A 75 -3.69 10.33 17.61
N SER A 76 -3.26 9.13 18.03
CA SER A 76 -3.21 8.76 19.45
C SER A 76 -2.05 9.39 20.21
N GLY A 77 -0.93 9.67 19.53
CA GLY A 77 0.25 10.27 20.16
C GLY A 77 0.22 11.80 20.23
N HIS A 78 0.08 12.46 19.08
CA HIS A 78 0.32 13.91 18.93
C HIS A 78 -0.72 14.57 18.01
N TYR A 79 -1.99 14.58 18.43
CA TYR A 79 -3.05 15.27 17.69
C TYR A 79 -3.04 16.78 17.97
N GLU A 80 -2.44 17.54 17.06
CA GLU A 80 -2.38 19.02 17.09
C GLU A 80 -3.59 19.69 16.41
N GLY A 81 -4.63 18.93 16.09
CA GLY A 81 -5.82 19.41 15.37
C GLY A 81 -5.86 18.99 13.90
N TYR A 82 -7.06 19.13 13.30
CA TYR A 82 -7.38 18.60 11.98
C TYR A 82 -6.50 19.18 10.86
N LEU A 83 -6.34 20.51 10.84
CA LEU A 83 -5.58 21.20 9.79
C LEU A 83 -4.08 20.91 9.86
N SER A 84 -3.47 20.91 11.06
CA SER A 84 -2.04 20.55 11.22
C SER A 84 -1.79 19.11 10.77
N PHE A 85 -2.67 18.18 11.16
CA PHE A 85 -2.61 16.79 10.73
C PHE A 85 -2.69 16.67 9.19
N LEU A 86 -3.68 17.32 8.58
CA LEU A 86 -3.83 17.27 7.12
C LEU A 86 -2.64 17.89 6.42
N GLN A 87 -2.17 19.05 6.84
CA GLN A 87 -1.02 19.70 6.21
C GLN A 87 0.21 18.79 6.19
N LYS A 88 0.53 18.13 7.33
CA LYS A 88 1.66 17.18 7.41
C LYS A 88 1.49 16.01 6.42
N ARG A 89 0.28 15.45 6.33
CA ARG A 89 -0.01 14.28 5.49
C ARG A 89 -0.12 14.61 4.00
N VAL A 90 -0.79 15.71 3.68
CA VAL A 90 -0.95 16.24 2.34
C VAL A 90 0.42 16.66 1.78
N ASN A 91 1.27 17.33 2.56
CA ASN A 91 2.62 17.67 2.09
C ASN A 91 3.46 16.43 1.81
N ARG A 92 3.39 15.40 2.67
CA ARG A 92 4.13 14.14 2.45
C ARG A 92 3.65 13.38 1.20
N LEU A 93 2.38 13.52 0.82
CA LEU A 93 1.75 12.77 -0.28
C LEU A 93 1.71 13.56 -1.59
N LEU A 94 1.17 14.77 -1.57
CA LEU A 94 0.93 15.58 -2.76
C LEU A 94 2.19 16.25 -3.28
N LEU A 95 3.16 16.61 -2.43
CA LEU A 95 4.42 17.19 -2.89
C LEU A 95 5.17 16.23 -3.84
N PRO A 96 5.48 14.98 -3.45
CA PRO A 96 6.10 14.05 -4.40
C PRO A 96 5.18 13.70 -5.56
N TYR A 97 3.84 13.67 -5.36
CA TYR A 97 2.90 13.48 -6.46
C TYR A 97 3.03 14.57 -7.52
N PHE A 98 3.04 15.85 -7.17
CA PHE A 98 3.15 16.91 -8.17
C PHE A 98 4.50 16.89 -8.89
N LEU A 99 5.58 16.56 -8.18
CA LEU A 99 6.91 16.41 -8.77
C LEU A 99 7.00 15.27 -9.80
N VAL A 100 6.18 14.22 -9.65
CA VAL A 100 6.13 13.09 -10.60
C VAL A 100 5.02 13.25 -11.64
N GLY A 101 3.83 13.60 -11.18
CA GLY A 101 2.60 13.71 -11.95
C GLY A 101 2.64 14.82 -12.98
N ILE A 102 3.18 16.00 -12.67
CA ILE A 102 3.26 17.09 -13.65
C ILE A 102 4.15 16.67 -14.85
N PRO A 103 5.41 16.22 -14.67
CA PRO A 103 6.21 15.74 -15.79
C PRO A 103 5.59 14.53 -16.51
N LEU A 104 5.02 13.58 -15.76
CA LEU A 104 4.39 12.39 -16.33
C LEU A 104 3.25 12.77 -17.29
N TRP A 105 2.27 13.52 -16.81
CA TRP A 105 1.08 13.85 -17.59
C TRP A 105 1.41 14.82 -18.71
N PHE A 106 2.37 15.72 -18.51
CA PHE A 106 2.87 16.59 -19.57
C PHE A 106 3.41 15.75 -20.74
N LEU A 107 4.30 14.79 -20.45
CA LEU A 107 4.84 13.89 -21.47
C LEU A 107 3.74 13.03 -22.11
N LYS A 108 2.87 12.41 -21.31
CA LYS A 108 1.83 11.50 -21.83
C LYS A 108 0.78 12.22 -22.68
N ASP A 109 0.21 13.31 -22.18
CA ASP A 109 -0.98 13.91 -22.77
C ASP A 109 -0.67 15.03 -23.76
N LEU A 110 0.46 15.73 -23.61
CA LEU A 110 0.82 16.83 -24.51
C LEU A 110 1.86 16.44 -25.54
N VAL A 111 2.82 15.56 -25.20
CA VAL A 111 3.92 15.20 -26.09
C VAL A 111 3.64 13.91 -26.85
N ILE A 112 3.32 12.81 -26.15
CA ILE A 112 3.21 11.48 -26.78
C ILE A 112 1.85 11.29 -27.48
N SER A 113 0.74 11.54 -26.78
CA SER A 113 -0.60 11.33 -27.35
C SER A 113 -1.25 12.58 -27.94
N ALA A 114 -0.70 13.78 -27.70
CA ALA A 114 -1.26 15.05 -28.15
C ALA A 114 -2.77 15.23 -27.82
N SER A 115 -3.23 14.66 -26.70
CA SER A 115 -4.60 14.75 -26.17
C SER A 115 -4.99 16.17 -25.72
N GLY A 116 -4.01 17.04 -25.50
CA GLY A 116 -4.20 18.45 -25.16
C GLY A 116 -4.40 18.74 -23.67
N TRP A 117 -4.44 20.04 -23.34
CA TRP A 117 -4.42 20.54 -21.95
C TRP A 117 -5.61 20.10 -21.11
N LYS A 118 -6.78 19.90 -21.73
CA LYS A 118 -7.97 19.39 -21.02
C LYS A 118 -7.69 18.02 -20.40
N GLN A 119 -7.09 17.11 -21.16
CA GLN A 119 -6.79 15.76 -20.68
C GLN A 119 -5.70 15.79 -19.60
N PHE A 120 -4.65 16.60 -19.80
CA PHE A 120 -3.61 16.84 -18.80
C PHE A 120 -4.20 17.26 -17.45
N LEU A 121 -5.10 18.27 -17.44
CA LEU A 121 -5.73 18.74 -16.21
C LEU A 121 -6.65 17.69 -15.58
N MET A 122 -7.37 16.91 -16.40
CA MET A 122 -8.21 15.81 -15.90
C MET A 122 -7.39 14.69 -15.27
N ASP A 123 -6.22 14.37 -15.82
CA ASP A 123 -5.33 13.35 -15.28
C ASP A 123 -4.58 13.83 -14.03
N LEU A 124 -4.11 15.08 -14.01
CA LEU A 124 -3.45 15.70 -12.86
C LEU A 124 -4.40 15.93 -11.66
N SER A 125 -5.70 16.13 -11.92
CA SER A 125 -6.73 16.25 -10.86
C SER A 125 -7.37 14.92 -10.48
N PHE A 126 -6.94 13.80 -11.07
CA PHE A 126 -7.54 12.47 -10.96
C PHE A 126 -8.99 12.36 -11.46
N LEU A 127 -9.58 13.36 -12.10
CA LEU A 127 -10.93 13.29 -12.66
C LEU A 127 -11.08 12.16 -13.70
N SER A 128 -10.02 11.87 -14.47
CA SER A 128 -10.03 10.75 -15.42
C SER A 128 -10.18 9.38 -14.76
N PHE A 129 -9.85 9.23 -13.47
CA PHE A 129 -10.10 7.99 -12.74
C PHE A 129 -11.60 7.70 -12.68
N PHE A 130 -12.40 8.69 -12.31
CA PHE A 130 -13.86 8.56 -12.21
C PHE A 130 -14.55 8.55 -13.60
N LEU A 131 -14.11 9.43 -14.50
CA LEU A 131 -14.79 9.68 -15.78
C LEU A 131 -14.35 8.73 -16.90
N GLN A 132 -13.11 8.24 -16.87
CA GLN A 132 -12.52 7.44 -17.95
C GLN A 132 -11.99 6.08 -17.45
N GLY A 133 -11.87 5.87 -16.14
CA GLY A 133 -11.27 4.65 -15.59
C GLY A 133 -9.76 4.58 -15.74
N LYS A 134 -9.07 5.71 -15.94
CA LYS A 134 -7.60 5.75 -15.97
C LYS A 134 -7.05 5.50 -14.56
N LYS A 135 -6.40 4.35 -14.39
CA LYS A 135 -5.89 3.90 -13.09
C LYS A 135 -4.46 4.37 -12.78
N THR A 136 -3.77 5.10 -13.65
CA THR A 136 -2.40 5.56 -13.33
C THR A 136 -2.41 6.44 -12.07
N LEU A 137 -1.60 6.09 -11.07
CA LEU A 137 -1.50 6.77 -9.77
C LEU A 137 -2.81 6.80 -8.93
N TRP A 138 -3.80 5.95 -9.23
CA TRP A 138 -5.08 5.87 -8.50
C TRP A 138 -4.92 5.73 -6.98
N PHE A 139 -3.85 5.07 -6.54
CA PHE A 139 -3.55 4.84 -5.14
C PHE A 139 -3.31 6.13 -4.36
N ILE A 140 -2.70 7.15 -5.00
CA ILE A 140 -2.45 8.45 -4.38
C ILE A 140 -3.78 9.15 -4.07
N LEU A 141 -4.72 9.12 -5.01
CA LEU A 141 -6.08 9.63 -4.79
C LEU A 141 -6.75 8.90 -3.62
N LEU A 142 -6.71 7.56 -3.59
CA LEU A 142 -7.33 6.80 -2.50
C LEU A 142 -6.76 7.20 -1.13
N ILE A 143 -5.43 7.18 -0.97
CA ILE A 143 -4.78 7.52 0.30
C ILE A 143 -5.07 8.97 0.70
N PHE A 144 -5.09 9.90 -0.26
CA PHE A 144 -5.45 11.29 0.00
C PHE A 144 -6.86 11.42 0.58
N LEU A 145 -7.86 10.79 -0.06
CA LEU A 145 -9.24 10.81 0.42
C LEU A 145 -9.38 10.16 1.81
N LEU A 146 -8.66 9.05 2.04
CA LEU A 146 -8.64 8.38 3.34
C LEU A 146 -8.04 9.29 4.42
N TYR A 147 -6.97 10.03 4.13
CA TYR A 147 -6.40 11.00 5.07
C TYR A 147 -7.37 12.13 5.43
N LEU A 148 -8.19 12.60 4.49
CA LEU A 148 -9.22 13.61 4.76
C LEU A 148 -10.24 13.14 5.81
N ILE A 149 -10.63 11.87 5.75
CA ILE A 149 -11.64 11.29 6.65
C ILE A 149 -11.03 10.63 7.89
N SER A 150 -9.72 10.52 8.02
CA SER A 150 -9.10 9.77 9.12
C SER A 150 -9.37 10.37 10.51
N PRO A 151 -9.26 11.70 10.73
CA PRO A 151 -9.52 12.26 12.05
C PRO A 151 -10.94 12.00 12.58
N PRO A 152 -12.05 12.21 11.82
CA PRO A 152 -13.38 11.87 12.32
C PRO A 152 -13.54 10.36 12.51
N LEU A 153 -12.95 9.51 11.65
CA LEU A 153 -12.96 8.06 11.87
C LEU A 153 -12.26 7.65 13.17
N PHE A 154 -11.15 8.30 13.52
CA PHE A 154 -10.45 8.07 14.77
C PHE A 154 -11.30 8.49 15.98
N GLN A 155 -11.95 9.66 15.92
CA GLN A 155 -12.86 10.11 16.98
C GLN A 155 -14.01 9.12 17.21
N ILE A 156 -14.60 8.58 16.13
CA ILE A 156 -15.62 7.53 16.21
C ILE A 156 -15.03 6.28 16.88
N LEU A 157 -13.86 5.83 16.43
CA LEU A 157 -13.23 4.60 16.92
C LEU A 157 -12.89 4.67 18.42
N THR A 158 -12.44 5.83 18.91
CA THR A 158 -12.12 6.05 20.33
C THR A 158 -13.31 6.50 21.19
N PHE A 159 -14.50 6.66 20.60
CA PHE A 159 -15.67 7.12 21.32
C PHE A 159 -16.14 6.10 22.36
N LYS A 160 -16.16 6.53 23.63
CA LYS A 160 -16.57 5.72 24.79
C LYS A 160 -15.89 4.35 24.82
N GLU A 161 -14.59 4.33 24.57
CA GLU A 161 -13.83 3.08 24.45
C GLU A 161 -13.71 2.31 25.77
N ASP A 162 -13.82 2.98 26.91
CA ASP A 162 -13.70 2.37 28.25
C ASP A 162 -14.96 1.63 28.73
N LEU A 163 -16.04 1.65 27.95
CA LEU A 163 -17.25 0.89 28.26
C LEU A 163 -17.06 -0.62 27.99
N ALA A 164 -17.82 -1.45 28.71
CA ALA A 164 -17.84 -2.91 28.52
C ALA A 164 -18.12 -3.32 27.07
N ILE A 165 -18.96 -2.55 26.37
CA ILE A 165 -19.12 -2.60 24.91
C ILE A 165 -18.54 -1.30 24.36
N PRO A 166 -17.39 -1.34 23.66
CA PRO A 166 -16.78 -0.14 23.08
C PRO A 166 -17.63 0.37 21.92
N VAL A 167 -18.57 1.27 22.21
CA VAL A 167 -19.58 1.79 21.28
C VAL A 167 -18.93 2.31 19.99
N GLY A 168 -17.82 3.03 20.11
CA GLY A 168 -17.05 3.53 18.97
C GLY A 168 -16.58 2.45 17.99
N ARG A 169 -16.15 1.29 18.51
CA ARG A 169 -15.74 0.14 17.68
C ARG A 169 -16.93 -0.50 16.97
N VAL A 170 -18.08 -0.57 17.62
CA VAL A 170 -19.32 -1.07 16.98
C VAL A 170 -19.75 -0.13 15.86
N LEU A 171 -19.74 1.19 16.10
CA LEU A 171 -20.03 2.19 15.07
C LEU A 171 -19.05 2.10 13.89
N PHE A 172 -17.76 1.88 14.17
CA PHE A 172 -16.75 1.70 13.13
C PHE A 172 -17.02 0.45 12.26
N LEU A 173 -17.45 -0.66 12.88
CA LEU A 173 -17.85 -1.87 12.14
C LEU A 173 -19.13 -1.62 11.32
N LEU A 174 -20.08 -0.84 11.83
CA LEU A 174 -21.27 -0.43 11.06
C LEU A 174 -20.89 0.42 9.83
N LEU A 175 -19.92 1.33 9.97
CA LEU A 175 -19.41 2.11 8.84
C LEU A 175 -18.78 1.22 7.76
N LEU A 176 -18.04 0.18 8.17
CA LEU A 176 -17.51 -0.83 7.24
C LEU A 176 -18.62 -1.58 6.51
N ILE A 177 -19.68 -1.98 7.20
CA ILE A 177 -20.84 -2.66 6.59
C ILE A 177 -21.55 -1.73 5.60
N ILE A 178 -21.71 -0.45 5.95
CA ILE A 178 -22.32 0.57 5.08
C ILE A 178 -21.45 0.78 3.83
N GLU A 179 -20.12 0.84 3.96
CA GLU A 179 -19.21 0.98 2.83
C GLU A 179 -19.29 -0.22 1.87
N ILE A 180 -19.32 -1.44 2.39
CA ILE A 180 -19.47 -2.65 1.57
C ILE A 180 -20.84 -2.66 0.88
N SER A 181 -21.89 -2.27 1.60
CA SER A 181 -23.26 -2.17 1.07
C SER A 181 -23.35 -1.10 -0.02
N LEU A 182 -22.65 0.02 0.12
CA LEU A 182 -22.52 1.05 -0.91
C LEU A 182 -21.82 0.49 -2.16
N CYS A 183 -20.78 -0.33 -2.01
CA CYS A 183 -20.13 -1.00 -3.14
C CYS A 183 -21.08 -1.94 -3.88
N VAL A 184 -21.86 -2.75 -3.15
CA VAL A 184 -22.88 -3.64 -3.75
C VAL A 184 -23.97 -2.82 -4.45
N TRP A 185 -24.43 -1.73 -3.83
CA TRP A 185 -25.41 -0.84 -4.45
C TRP A 185 -24.86 -0.20 -5.74
N LEU A 186 -23.63 0.33 -5.70
CA LEU A 186 -22.97 0.94 -6.87
C LEU A 186 -22.79 -0.06 -8.01
N GLN A 187 -22.44 -1.31 -7.72
CA GLN A 187 -22.33 -2.36 -8.73
C GLN A 187 -23.64 -2.56 -9.49
N ASN A 188 -24.78 -2.52 -8.79
CA ASN A 188 -26.09 -2.79 -9.38
C ASN A 188 -26.70 -1.55 -10.05
N VAL A 189 -26.55 -0.35 -9.47
CA VAL A 189 -27.20 0.88 -9.95
C VAL A 189 -26.31 1.67 -10.92
N HIS A 190 -25.01 1.69 -10.70
CA HIS A 190 -24.04 2.43 -11.51
C HIS A 190 -22.83 1.55 -11.93
N PRO A 191 -23.06 0.44 -12.66
CA PRO A 191 -22.03 -0.56 -12.95
C PRO A 191 -20.80 0.00 -13.68
N VAL A 192 -21.00 0.97 -14.58
CA VAL A 192 -19.90 1.61 -15.31
C VAL A 192 -19.01 2.43 -14.37
N PHE A 193 -19.61 3.18 -13.44
CA PHE A 193 -18.85 3.93 -12.45
C PHE A 193 -18.13 2.97 -11.49
N PHE A 194 -18.84 1.95 -11.00
CA PHE A 194 -18.27 0.94 -10.13
C PHE A 194 -17.06 0.25 -10.77
N LYS A 195 -17.16 -0.22 -12.02
CA LYS A 195 -16.03 -0.87 -12.73
C LYS A 195 -14.78 0.01 -12.83
N ARG A 196 -14.95 1.34 -12.87
CA ARG A 196 -13.83 2.30 -12.90
C ARG A 196 -13.21 2.48 -11.52
N THR A 197 -14.03 2.53 -10.47
CA THR A 197 -13.63 2.91 -9.10
C THR A 197 -13.44 1.74 -8.13
N GLU A 198 -13.92 0.53 -8.46
CA GLU A 198 -13.93 -0.65 -7.60
C GLU A 198 -12.55 -1.04 -7.06
N ILE A 199 -11.48 -0.71 -7.80
CA ILE A 199 -10.10 -0.96 -7.40
C ILE A 199 -9.75 -0.17 -6.13
N ALA A 200 -10.31 1.04 -5.98
CA ALA A 200 -10.10 1.90 -4.83
C ALA A 200 -11.12 1.62 -3.72
N LEU A 201 -12.41 1.54 -4.06
CA LEU A 201 -13.50 1.38 -3.09
C LEU A 201 -13.34 0.09 -2.28
N LEU A 202 -13.20 -1.06 -2.94
CA LEU A 202 -13.11 -2.37 -2.29
C LEU A 202 -11.82 -2.60 -1.48
N ARG A 203 -10.94 -1.59 -1.40
CA ARG A 203 -9.71 -1.59 -0.60
C ARG A 203 -9.75 -0.61 0.57
N ILE A 204 -10.79 0.23 0.69
CA ILE A 204 -11.03 1.06 1.86
C ILE A 204 -11.05 0.20 3.15
N PRO A 205 -11.68 -1.00 3.19
CA PRO A 205 -11.66 -1.86 4.38
C PRO A 205 -10.26 -2.23 4.86
N ALA A 206 -9.29 -2.39 3.97
CA ALA A 206 -7.91 -2.72 4.38
C ALA A 206 -7.28 -1.60 5.19
N TYR A 207 -7.44 -0.35 4.76
CA TYR A 207 -6.98 0.82 5.50
C TYR A 207 -7.68 0.95 6.85
N LEU A 208 -9.01 0.83 6.85
CA LEU A 208 -9.83 0.94 8.06
C LEU A 208 -9.50 -0.15 9.08
N SER A 209 -9.21 -1.38 8.64
CA SER A 209 -8.77 -2.45 9.53
C SER A 209 -7.42 -2.15 10.20
N GLY A 210 -6.51 -1.46 9.51
CA GLY A 210 -5.25 -0.97 10.08
C GLY A 210 -5.48 0.04 11.20
N MET A 211 -6.43 0.96 11.02
CA MET A 211 -6.84 1.89 12.08
C MET A 211 -7.48 1.14 13.25
N TYR A 212 -8.42 0.23 12.98
CA TYR A 212 -9.14 -0.55 13.99
C TYR A 212 -8.21 -1.38 14.89
N CYS A 213 -7.23 -2.05 14.28
CA CYS A 213 -6.22 -2.83 14.99
C CYS A 213 -5.14 -1.97 15.67
N GLY A 214 -5.10 -0.66 15.39
CA GLY A 214 -4.05 0.25 15.85
C GLY A 214 -3.82 0.21 17.37
N LYS A 215 -4.88 0.17 18.17
CA LYS A 215 -4.76 0.03 19.64
C LYS A 215 -4.05 -1.25 20.06
N TRP A 216 -4.44 -2.38 19.46
CA TRP A 216 -3.86 -3.69 19.80
C TRP A 216 -2.39 -3.78 19.40
N ILE A 217 -2.03 -3.14 18.29
CA ILE A 217 -0.65 -2.99 17.83
C ILE A 217 0.15 -2.12 18.80
N GLN A 218 -0.40 -0.97 19.22
CA GLN A 218 0.23 -0.07 20.18
C GLN A 218 0.45 -0.73 21.55
N GLU A 219 -0.55 -1.46 22.04
CA GLU A 219 -0.52 -2.20 23.31
C GLU A 219 0.26 -3.52 23.22
N LYS A 220 0.77 -3.88 22.04
CA LYS A 220 1.51 -5.13 21.77
C LYS A 220 0.76 -6.38 22.24
N LYS A 221 -0.56 -6.40 22.07
CA LYS A 221 -1.41 -7.51 22.48
C LYS A 221 -1.04 -8.80 21.74
N ALA A 222 -1.25 -9.95 22.37
CA ALA A 222 -1.16 -11.24 21.70
C ALA A 222 -2.30 -11.39 20.67
N PHE A 223 -2.07 -12.22 19.65
CA PHE A 223 -3.12 -12.57 18.70
C PHE A 223 -4.16 -13.48 19.37
N HIS A 224 -5.43 -13.09 19.30
CA HIS A 224 -6.53 -13.94 19.71
C HIS A 224 -6.83 -15.00 18.64
N PHE A 225 -7.44 -16.14 19.02
CA PHE A 225 -7.77 -17.23 18.09
C PHE A 225 -8.58 -16.76 16.87
N SER A 226 -9.46 -15.78 17.07
CA SER A 226 -10.27 -15.18 15.99
C SER A 226 -9.42 -14.57 14.86
N PHE A 227 -8.21 -14.09 15.13
CA PHE A 227 -7.29 -13.62 14.08
C PHE A 227 -6.93 -14.74 13.11
N PHE A 228 -6.62 -15.93 13.63
CA PHE A 228 -6.27 -17.09 12.81
C PHE A 228 -7.47 -17.61 12.01
N VAL A 229 -8.67 -17.54 12.58
CA VAL A 229 -9.92 -17.83 11.86
C VAL A 229 -10.11 -16.86 10.69
N LEU A 230 -9.88 -15.56 10.89
CA LEU A 230 -9.93 -14.57 9.81
C LEU A 230 -8.89 -14.88 8.73
N CYS A 231 -7.63 -15.14 9.10
CA CYS A 231 -6.57 -15.53 8.16
C CYS A 231 -6.96 -16.76 7.32
N LEU A 232 -7.49 -17.80 7.96
CA LEU A 232 -7.95 -19.02 7.27
C LEU A 232 -9.11 -18.70 6.31
N SER A 233 -10.07 -17.87 6.74
CA SER A 233 -11.16 -17.43 5.87
C SER A 233 -10.65 -16.66 4.65
N GLY A 234 -9.59 -15.84 4.81
CA GLY A 234 -8.93 -15.14 3.72
C GLY A 234 -8.32 -16.08 2.69
N ILE A 235 -7.64 -17.14 3.14
CA ILE A 235 -7.06 -18.18 2.28
C ILE A 235 -8.18 -18.88 1.49
N LEU A 236 -9.26 -19.27 2.15
CA LEU A 236 -10.40 -19.95 1.51
C LEU A 236 -11.10 -19.06 0.48
N LEU A 237 -11.39 -17.80 0.84
CA LEU A 237 -11.99 -16.83 -0.07
C LEU A 237 -11.08 -16.51 -1.25
N HIS A 238 -9.76 -16.43 -1.02
CA HIS A 238 -8.80 -16.24 -2.09
C HIS A 238 -8.78 -17.43 -3.05
N TYR A 239 -8.79 -18.65 -2.54
CA TYR A 239 -8.87 -19.87 -3.36
C TYR A 239 -10.16 -19.90 -4.21
N ILE A 240 -11.31 -19.57 -3.61
CA ILE A 240 -12.58 -19.44 -4.35
C ILE A 240 -12.52 -18.35 -5.42
N SER A 241 -11.74 -17.29 -5.20
CA SER A 241 -11.56 -16.21 -6.18
C SER A 241 -10.74 -16.62 -7.40
N LEU A 242 -9.96 -17.71 -7.32
CA LEU A 242 -9.21 -18.20 -8.48
C LEU A 242 -10.14 -18.77 -9.57
N SER A 243 -11.35 -19.18 -9.20
CA SER A 243 -12.37 -19.69 -10.12
C SER A 243 -13.49 -18.70 -10.45
N ASN A 244 -13.53 -17.53 -9.80
CA ASN A 244 -14.62 -16.56 -9.95
C ASN A 244 -14.10 -15.15 -10.23
N ASP A 245 -14.51 -14.54 -11.34
CA ASP A 245 -14.13 -13.18 -11.74
C ASP A 245 -15.00 -12.11 -11.07
N SER A 246 -15.04 -12.10 -9.74
CA SER A 246 -15.79 -11.09 -8.96
C SER A 246 -14.85 -10.08 -8.34
N PRO A 247 -15.08 -8.76 -8.50
CA PRO A 247 -14.24 -7.72 -7.92
C PRO A 247 -14.26 -7.68 -6.38
N PHE A 248 -15.22 -8.35 -5.74
CA PHE A 248 -15.35 -8.51 -4.29
C PHE A 248 -14.35 -9.46 -3.66
N PHE A 249 -13.64 -10.26 -4.45
CA PHE A 249 -12.46 -11.01 -4.00
C PHE A 249 -11.43 -10.16 -3.24
N ARG A 250 -11.37 -8.85 -3.48
CA ARG A 250 -10.51 -7.89 -2.75
C ARG A 250 -10.85 -7.78 -1.26
N LEU A 251 -12.12 -8.00 -0.88
CA LEU A 251 -12.51 -8.09 0.52
C LEU A 251 -11.91 -9.34 1.17
N GLY A 252 -11.86 -10.47 0.46
CA GLY A 252 -11.14 -11.67 0.90
C GLY A 252 -9.62 -11.46 0.98
N ASN A 253 -9.05 -10.69 0.03
CA ASN A 253 -7.63 -10.35 0.05
C ASN A 253 -7.20 -9.54 1.26
N LEU A 254 -8.11 -8.83 1.94
CA LEU A 254 -7.79 -8.19 3.20
C LEU A 254 -7.29 -9.23 4.21
N PHE A 255 -8.09 -10.26 4.47
CA PHE A 255 -7.74 -11.30 5.43
C PHE A 255 -6.56 -12.14 4.96
N TYR A 256 -6.47 -12.39 3.65
CA TYR A 256 -5.32 -13.07 3.09
C TYR A 256 -4.03 -12.23 3.19
N GLY A 257 -4.14 -10.92 3.04
CA GLY A 257 -3.05 -9.97 3.28
C GLY A 257 -2.61 -9.93 4.75
N LEU A 258 -3.54 -10.06 5.70
CA LEU A 258 -3.20 -10.21 7.13
C LEU A 258 -2.46 -11.53 7.41
N PHE A 259 -2.84 -12.62 6.73
CA PHE A 259 -2.09 -13.87 6.79
C PHE A 259 -0.67 -13.70 6.25
N PHE A 260 -0.49 -13.09 5.07
CA PHE A 260 0.83 -12.79 4.52
C PHE A 260 1.65 -11.90 5.44
N LEU A 261 1.04 -10.87 6.03
CA LEU A 261 1.69 -9.98 6.99
C LEU A 261 2.21 -10.75 8.22
N PHE A 262 1.38 -11.66 8.75
CA PHE A 262 1.77 -12.53 9.86
C PHE A 262 2.95 -13.43 9.49
N VAL A 263 2.91 -14.07 8.31
CA VAL A 263 4.01 -14.90 7.80
C VAL A 263 5.28 -14.08 7.60
N MET A 264 5.19 -12.89 6.99
CA MET A 264 6.34 -11.99 6.77
C MET A 264 7.02 -11.64 8.09
N VAL A 265 6.24 -11.24 9.09
CA VAL A 265 6.78 -10.92 10.42
C VAL A 265 7.35 -12.15 11.12
N GLY A 266 6.74 -13.32 10.95
CA GLY A 266 7.32 -14.58 11.43
C GLY A 266 8.69 -14.86 10.83
N LEU A 267 8.83 -14.71 9.51
CA LEU A 267 10.11 -14.88 8.82
C LEU A 267 11.14 -13.85 9.28
N LEU A 268 10.76 -12.58 9.40
CA LEU A 268 11.65 -11.51 9.90
C LEU A 268 12.12 -11.80 11.33
N SER A 269 11.20 -12.17 12.23
CA SER A 269 11.55 -12.53 13.61
C SER A 269 12.45 -13.77 13.71
N LEU A 270 12.24 -14.77 12.84
CA LEU A 270 13.08 -15.96 12.78
C LEU A 270 14.49 -15.61 12.29
N THR A 271 14.59 -14.79 11.24
CA THR A 271 15.88 -14.34 10.72
C THR A 271 16.67 -13.52 11.74
N GLU A 272 16.00 -12.64 12.49
CA GLU A 272 16.61 -11.91 13.59
C GLU A 272 17.03 -12.84 14.75
N GLY A 273 16.19 -13.82 15.11
CA GLY A 273 16.50 -14.81 16.14
C GLY A 273 17.71 -15.67 15.80
N ILE A 274 17.81 -16.17 14.56
CA ILE A 274 18.97 -16.90 14.05
C ILE A 274 20.21 -16.00 14.05
N HIS A 275 20.06 -14.74 13.67
CA HIS A 275 21.17 -13.78 13.67
C HIS A 275 21.72 -13.54 15.08
N ASN A 276 20.85 -13.33 16.07
CA ASN A 276 21.23 -13.12 17.47
C ASN A 276 21.88 -14.36 18.10
N ALA A 277 21.42 -15.57 17.74
CA ALA A 277 21.98 -16.82 18.22
C ALA A 277 23.38 -17.14 17.62
N SER A 278 23.72 -16.57 16.47
CA SER A 278 24.96 -16.88 15.75
C SER A 278 26.24 -16.24 16.33
N GLY A 279 26.13 -15.39 17.36
CA GLY A 279 27.29 -14.85 18.10
C GLY A 279 28.25 -13.96 17.29
N ALA A 280 27.88 -13.54 16.07
CA ALA A 280 28.75 -12.77 15.19
C ALA A 280 29.08 -11.38 15.78
N PRO A 281 30.33 -10.88 15.69
CA PRO A 281 30.73 -9.60 16.28
C PRO A 281 30.01 -8.37 15.65
N ARG A 282 29.76 -7.31 16.44
CA ARG A 282 29.00 -6.08 16.03
C ARG A 282 29.34 -5.46 14.68
N ARG A 283 30.59 -5.58 14.22
CA ARG A 283 31.04 -5.05 12.92
C ARG A 283 30.71 -6.00 11.75
N SER A 284 30.70 -7.31 11.99
CA SER A 284 30.12 -8.27 11.06
C SER A 284 28.59 -8.28 11.17
N GLN A 285 27.97 -7.91 12.29
CA GLN A 285 26.50 -7.76 12.41
C GLN A 285 25.94 -6.78 11.37
N ALA A 286 26.56 -5.61 11.16
CA ALA A 286 26.16 -4.64 10.13
C ALA A 286 26.41 -5.13 8.69
N LEU A 287 27.48 -5.90 8.46
CA LEU A 287 27.76 -6.51 7.15
C LEU A 287 26.86 -7.72 6.87
N PHE A 288 26.49 -8.50 7.89
CA PHE A 288 25.64 -9.69 7.78
C PHE A 288 24.15 -9.35 7.62
N SER A 289 23.68 -8.28 8.27
CA SER A 289 22.35 -7.73 8.04
C SER A 289 22.22 -7.03 6.68
N PHE A 290 23.35 -6.56 6.11
CA PHE A 290 23.44 -6.05 4.74
C PHE A 290 23.39 -7.19 3.70
N THR A 291 24.05 -8.33 3.96
CA THR A 291 24.07 -9.49 3.05
C THR A 291 22.83 -10.37 3.12
N LYS A 292 22.03 -10.31 4.21
CA LYS A 292 20.77 -11.06 4.37
C LYS A 292 19.49 -10.28 4.05
N GLY A 293 19.58 -9.07 3.51
CA GLY A 293 18.43 -8.37 2.91
C GLY A 293 17.55 -7.53 3.84
N ILE A 294 17.75 -7.56 5.17
CA ILE A 294 16.92 -6.79 6.11
C ILE A 294 17.15 -5.26 5.97
N HIS A 295 18.40 -4.80 5.88
CA HIS A 295 18.68 -3.36 5.68
C HIS A 295 18.29 -2.82 4.30
N PRO A 296 18.52 -3.56 3.18
CA PRO A 296 17.97 -3.17 1.89
C PRO A 296 16.44 -3.02 1.92
N LEU A 297 15.71 -3.97 2.51
CA LEU A 297 14.25 -3.90 2.62
C LEU A 297 13.79 -2.72 3.48
N GLN A 298 14.45 -2.49 4.61
CA GLN A 298 14.17 -1.34 5.47
C GLN A 298 14.41 -0.01 4.73
N SER A 299 15.49 0.07 3.96
CA SER A 299 15.82 1.25 3.16
C SER A 299 14.78 1.50 2.07
N VAL A 300 14.43 0.46 1.31
CA VAL A 300 13.37 0.49 0.28
C VAL A 300 12.03 0.88 0.89
N GLY A 301 11.73 0.39 2.09
CA GLY A 301 10.54 0.78 2.85
C GLY A 301 10.46 2.27 3.16
N GLY A 302 11.60 2.90 3.44
CA GLY A 302 11.69 4.33 3.76
C GLY A 302 11.23 5.27 2.65
N PHE A 303 11.42 4.88 1.38
CA PHE A 303 11.00 5.63 0.19
C PHE A 303 9.99 4.86 -0.68
N SER A 304 9.27 3.91 -0.08
CA SER A 304 8.36 2.99 -0.79
C SER A 304 7.23 3.71 -1.56
N LEU A 305 6.75 4.85 -1.06
CA LEU A 305 5.73 5.66 -1.73
C LEU A 305 6.30 6.33 -2.99
N GLU A 306 7.49 6.93 -2.89
CA GLU A 306 8.22 7.52 -4.00
C GLU A 306 8.56 6.46 -5.06
N LEU A 307 8.98 5.26 -4.62
CA LEU A 307 9.24 4.14 -5.51
C LEU A 307 7.98 3.69 -6.24
N TYR A 308 6.84 3.61 -5.55
CA TYR A 308 5.55 3.34 -6.19
C TYR A 308 5.23 4.35 -7.28
N MET A 309 5.30 5.65 -6.98
CA MET A 309 4.94 6.71 -7.94
C MET A 309 5.83 6.67 -9.17
N ILE A 310 7.15 6.60 -8.98
CA ILE A 310 8.10 6.55 -10.09
C ILE A 310 7.90 5.28 -10.92
N HIS A 311 7.79 4.10 -10.28
CA HIS A 311 7.65 2.83 -10.98
C HIS A 311 6.38 2.78 -11.84
N VAL A 312 5.23 3.16 -11.27
CA VAL A 312 3.96 3.19 -12.01
C VAL A 312 4.01 4.19 -13.17
N SER A 313 4.65 5.34 -12.95
CA SER A 313 4.80 6.39 -13.96
C SER A 313 5.68 5.94 -15.12
N LEU A 314 6.86 5.39 -14.83
CA LEU A 314 7.78 4.84 -15.83
C LEU A 314 7.16 3.68 -16.61
N ARG A 315 6.54 2.73 -15.91
CA ARG A 315 5.82 1.63 -16.55
C ARG A 315 4.74 2.17 -17.50
N SER A 316 3.97 3.15 -17.06
CA SER A 316 2.92 3.74 -17.88
C SER A 316 3.46 4.48 -19.11
N LEU A 317 4.62 5.15 -19.00
CA LEU A 317 5.28 5.80 -20.13
C LEU A 317 5.81 4.78 -21.14
N LEU A 318 6.50 3.74 -20.66
CA LEU A 318 7.02 2.67 -21.51
C LEU A 318 5.92 2.01 -22.34
N ILE A 319 4.79 1.66 -21.68
CA ILE A 319 3.63 1.07 -22.36
C ILE A 319 3.10 2.02 -23.45
N GLN A 320 2.97 3.31 -23.14
CA GLN A 320 2.43 4.29 -24.09
C GLN A 320 3.38 4.58 -25.26
N MET A 321 4.69 4.49 -25.04
CA MET A 321 5.72 4.59 -26.08
C MET A 321 5.84 3.32 -26.93
N GLY A 322 5.05 2.27 -26.66
CA GLY A 322 5.06 1.02 -27.41
C GLY A 322 6.08 -0.01 -26.92
N TYR A 323 6.76 0.23 -25.79
CA TYR A 323 7.64 -0.79 -25.20
C TYR A 323 6.82 -1.85 -24.45
N HIS A 324 6.95 -3.09 -24.90
CA HIS A 324 6.32 -4.24 -24.28
C HIS A 324 6.92 -4.55 -22.90
N THR A 325 6.22 -4.15 -21.83
CA THR A 325 6.67 -4.36 -20.44
C THR A 325 6.50 -5.79 -19.94
N TYR A 326 5.88 -6.68 -20.71
CA TYR A 326 5.89 -8.13 -20.46
C TYR A 326 7.25 -8.77 -20.79
N LEU A 327 8.11 -8.08 -21.56
CA LEU A 327 9.46 -8.53 -21.85
C LEU A 327 10.37 -8.19 -20.67
N TRP A 328 11.04 -9.21 -20.13
CA TRP A 328 11.81 -9.09 -18.90
C TRP A 328 12.88 -8.00 -18.95
N TYR A 329 13.50 -7.75 -20.11
CA TYR A 329 14.55 -6.74 -20.26
C TYR A 329 14.00 -5.31 -20.22
N ASN A 330 12.85 -5.05 -20.85
CA ASN A 330 12.16 -3.75 -20.76
C ASN A 330 11.68 -3.49 -19.33
N TYR A 331 11.22 -4.55 -18.65
CA TYR A 331 10.79 -4.44 -17.27
C TYR A 331 11.97 -4.26 -16.31
N LEU A 332 13.07 -4.96 -16.54
CA LEU A 332 14.30 -4.79 -15.77
C LEU A 332 14.82 -3.35 -15.91
N PHE A 333 14.80 -2.79 -17.12
CA PHE A 333 15.11 -1.38 -17.34
C PHE A 333 14.18 -0.46 -16.53
N CYS A 334 12.87 -0.71 -16.52
CA CYS A 334 11.91 0.02 -15.70
C CYS A 334 12.29 -0.02 -14.20
N ILE A 335 12.61 -1.20 -13.66
CA ILE A 335 13.01 -1.37 -12.25
C ILE A 335 14.32 -0.62 -11.94
N LEU A 336 15.35 -0.84 -12.77
CA LEU A 336 16.69 -0.25 -12.58
C LEU A 336 16.65 1.27 -12.62
N LEU A 337 15.74 1.86 -13.40
CA LEU A 337 15.53 3.31 -13.44
C LEU A 337 14.65 3.80 -12.28
N SER A 338 13.70 2.99 -11.81
CA SER A 338 12.78 3.37 -10.73
C SER A 338 13.46 3.63 -9.39
N ILE A 339 14.44 2.79 -9.02
CA ILE A 339 15.14 2.88 -7.74
C ILE A 339 15.95 4.18 -7.58
N PRO A 340 16.88 4.55 -8.48
CA PRO A 340 17.66 5.78 -8.33
C PRO A 340 16.78 7.04 -8.41
N LEU A 341 15.77 7.06 -9.30
CA LEU A 341 14.86 8.21 -9.41
C LEU A 341 13.99 8.38 -8.16
N SER A 342 13.54 7.29 -7.55
CA SER A 342 12.77 7.38 -6.30
C SER A 342 13.62 7.81 -5.10
N LEU A 343 14.89 7.38 -5.02
CA LEU A 343 15.85 7.90 -4.05
C LEU A 343 16.10 9.40 -4.23
N LEU A 344 16.25 9.86 -5.48
CA LEU A 344 16.39 11.28 -5.78
C LEU A 344 15.14 12.06 -5.34
N LEU A 345 13.95 11.57 -5.72
CA LEU A 345 12.67 12.17 -5.34
C LEU A 345 12.55 12.27 -3.81
N HIS A 346 12.85 11.19 -3.10
CA HIS A 346 12.80 11.13 -1.63
C HIS A 346 13.73 12.16 -0.97
N ARG A 347 14.94 12.35 -1.50
CA ARG A 347 15.89 13.36 -1.00
C ARG A 347 15.36 14.78 -1.24
N ILE A 348 14.81 15.05 -2.42
CA ILE A 348 14.24 16.36 -2.77
C ILE A 348 13.05 16.67 -1.86
N THR A 349 12.10 15.74 -1.74
CA THR A 349 10.86 15.95 -0.97
C THR A 349 11.15 16.12 0.52
N THR A 350 12.10 15.37 1.06
CA THR A 350 12.55 15.51 2.45
C THR A 350 13.14 16.90 2.70
N ARG A 351 14.02 17.38 1.81
CA ARG A 351 14.62 18.73 1.93
C ARG A 351 13.58 19.83 1.82
N LEU A 352 12.67 19.74 0.86
CA LEU A 352 11.59 20.73 0.69
C LEU A 352 10.66 20.76 1.90
N THR A 353 10.28 19.59 2.42
CA THR A 353 9.42 19.50 3.61
C THR A 353 10.10 20.14 4.83
N LEU A 354 11.39 19.89 5.04
CA LEU A 354 12.16 20.53 6.12
C LEU A 354 12.25 22.06 5.97
N HIS A 355 12.33 22.57 4.73
CA HIS A 355 12.32 24.01 4.49
C HIS A 355 10.96 24.64 4.78
N LEU A 356 9.87 23.96 4.39
CA LEU A 356 8.51 24.42 4.64
C LEU A 356 8.18 24.44 6.14
N THR A 357 8.58 23.43 6.90
CA THR A 357 8.32 23.38 8.35
C THR A 357 9.12 24.41 9.14
N ARG A 358 10.35 24.74 8.72
CA ARG A 358 11.15 25.80 9.34
C ARG A 358 10.56 27.20 9.16
N LYS A 359 9.93 27.47 8.00
CA LYS A 359 9.27 28.75 7.72
C LYS A 359 7.97 28.95 8.48
N THR A 360 7.29 27.87 8.90
CA THR A 360 6.06 27.96 9.71
C THR A 360 6.31 28.12 11.20
N SER A 361 7.55 27.92 11.66
CA SER A 361 7.97 28.09 13.06
C SER A 361 8.70 29.41 13.35
N SER A 362 8.91 30.23 12.32
CA SER A 362 9.44 31.59 12.37
C SER A 362 8.33 32.58 12.09
#